data_AF-A0A2T1F098-F1
#
_entry.id   AF-A0A2T1F098-F1
#
_cell.length_a   1.000
_cell.length_b   1.000
_cell.length_c   1.000
_cell.angle_alpha   90.00
_cell.angle_beta   90.00
_cell.angle_gamma   90.00
#
_symmetry.space_group_name_H-M   'P 1'
#
loop_
_entity.id
_entity.type
_entity.pdbx_description
1 polymer ?
#
loop_
_entity_poly.entity_id
_entity_poly.type
_entity_poly.pdbx_seq_one_letter_code
_entity_poly.pdbx_strand_id
1 'polypeptide(L)'
;MYDMNLFTPQDMAKCSLVLRQLGRNTASMEATSQKIVKYIYQHFCNSQTGENTCVLVRLFKTHPYGELEDSSQQSARRLMNGNSPAADMKCWTLLAAAGAEPQWNSRHTAAENTAIPLVSTELVAQIPAISGMIRQFGLDIPTVLGIEPERFVQLEPAVLNIFHVPEAKDNALIPEQNS
;
A
#
# COMPACT_ATOMS: atom_id res chain seq x y z
N MET A 1 7.80 19.38 -9.23
CA MET A 1 6.81 19.26 -8.15
C MET A 1 5.43 19.28 -8.76
N TYR A 2 4.49 18.58 -8.15
CA TYR A 2 3.15 18.30 -8.60
C TYR A 2 2.20 18.69 -7.47
N ASP A 3 1.18 19.49 -7.78
CA ASP A 3 0.09 19.75 -6.85
C ASP A 3 -1.06 18.82 -7.20
N MET A 4 -1.54 18.02 -6.24
CA MET A 4 -2.64 17.07 -6.50
C MET A 4 -3.92 17.76 -6.97
N ASN A 5 -4.19 18.99 -6.54
CA ASN A 5 -5.38 19.73 -6.93
C ASN A 5 -5.28 20.31 -8.34
N LEU A 6 -4.06 20.38 -8.90
CA LEU A 6 -3.76 20.94 -10.22
C LEU A 6 -3.02 19.94 -11.12
N PHE A 7 -3.12 18.65 -10.84
CA PHE A 7 -2.33 17.62 -11.51
C PHE A 7 -2.80 17.40 -12.96
N THR A 8 -2.06 17.97 -13.92
CA THR A 8 -2.46 17.96 -15.33
C THR A 8 -2.07 16.66 -16.05
N PRO A 9 -2.66 16.35 -17.22
CA PRO A 9 -2.19 15.24 -18.06
C PRO A 9 -0.71 15.34 -18.45
N GLN A 10 -0.17 16.55 -18.61
CA GLN A 10 1.25 16.75 -18.88
C GLN A 10 2.11 16.36 -17.68
N ASP A 11 1.67 16.68 -16.47
CA ASP A 11 2.35 16.28 -15.24
C ASP A 11 2.29 14.77 -15.03
N MET A 12 1.15 14.14 -15.35
CA MET A 12 0.99 12.69 -15.36
C MET A 12 1.99 12.02 -16.31
N ALA A 13 2.14 12.54 -17.54
CA ALA A 13 3.10 12.00 -18.51
C ALA A 13 4.54 12.14 -18.01
N LYS A 14 4.91 13.30 -17.46
CA LYS A 14 6.25 13.54 -16.87
C LYS A 14 6.51 12.61 -15.69
N CYS A 15 5.58 12.54 -14.74
CA CYS A 15 5.69 11.69 -13.55
C CYS A 15 5.85 10.22 -13.94
N SER A 16 5.02 9.74 -14.88
CA SER A 16 5.08 8.36 -15.38
C SER A 16 6.43 8.03 -16.03
N LEU A 17 7.01 8.96 -16.78
CA LEU A 17 8.34 8.78 -17.37
C LEU A 17 9.41 8.63 -16.28
N VAL A 18 9.39 9.47 -15.25
CA VAL A 18 10.34 9.37 -14.14
C VAL A 18 10.17 8.05 -13.38
N LEU A 19 8.95 7.68 -13.02
CA LEU A 19 8.67 6.42 -12.31
C LEU A 19 9.20 5.20 -13.09
N ARG A 20 9.04 5.17 -14.42
CA ARG A 20 9.59 4.10 -15.29
C ARG A 20 11.12 4.08 -15.30
N GLN A 21 11.77 5.22 -15.12
CA GLN A 21 13.23 5.30 -15.07
C GLN A 21 13.79 4.89 -13.71
N LEU A 22 13.07 5.14 -12.62
CA LEU A 22 13.52 4.79 -11.26
C LEU A 22 13.74 3.29 -11.06
N GLY A 23 13.00 2.44 -11.80
CA GLY A 23 13.17 0.99 -11.79
C GLY A 23 14.36 0.46 -12.61
N ARG A 24 15.09 1.32 -13.31
CA ARG A 24 16.29 0.89 -14.05
C ARG A 24 17.50 0.77 -13.10
N ASN A 25 18.33 -0.26 -13.32
CA ASN A 25 19.59 -0.48 -12.62
C ASN A 25 19.46 -0.54 -11.08
N THR A 26 18.40 -1.17 -10.57
CA THR A 26 18.22 -1.41 -9.14
C THR A 26 18.54 -2.84 -8.77
N ALA A 27 19.10 -3.04 -7.57
CA ALA A 27 19.47 -4.36 -7.08
C ALA A 27 18.27 -5.25 -6.74
N SER A 28 17.09 -4.67 -6.45
CA SER A 28 15.90 -5.44 -6.06
C SER A 28 14.60 -4.67 -6.33
N MET A 29 13.49 -5.40 -6.30
CA MET A 29 12.14 -4.81 -6.35
C MET A 29 11.93 -3.83 -5.19
N GLU A 30 12.38 -4.18 -3.97
CA GLU A 30 12.31 -3.30 -2.81
C GLU A 30 13.07 -1.98 -3.05
N ALA A 31 14.31 -2.06 -3.58
CA ALA A 31 15.10 -0.87 -3.85
C ALA A 31 14.41 0.05 -4.88
N THR A 32 13.74 -0.53 -5.87
CA THR A 32 12.87 0.22 -6.80
C THR A 32 11.69 0.84 -6.07
N SER A 33 10.96 0.06 -5.28
CA SER A 33 9.79 0.53 -4.53
C SER A 33 10.15 1.70 -3.61
N GLN A 34 11.30 1.64 -2.93
CA GLN A 34 11.77 2.71 -2.04
C GLN A 34 12.07 4.00 -2.82
N LYS A 35 12.65 3.91 -4.03
CA LYS A 35 12.84 5.07 -4.91
C LYS A 35 11.50 5.67 -5.34
N ILE A 36 10.54 4.83 -5.71
CA ILE A 36 9.20 5.25 -6.15
C ILE A 36 8.48 6.02 -5.03
N VAL A 37 8.36 5.44 -3.83
CA VAL A 37 7.62 6.10 -2.73
C VAL A 37 8.30 7.39 -2.29
N LYS A 38 9.64 7.44 -2.25
CA LYS A 38 10.39 8.67 -1.95
C LYS A 38 10.14 9.75 -3.00
N TYR A 39 10.16 9.37 -4.29
CA TYR A 39 9.89 10.31 -5.36
C TYR A 39 8.49 10.91 -5.24
N ILE A 40 7.47 10.06 -5.04
CA ILE A 40 6.09 10.51 -4.85
C ILE A 40 6.00 11.44 -3.63
N TYR A 41 6.51 11.01 -2.48
CA TYR A 41 6.48 11.79 -1.24
C TYR A 41 7.11 13.18 -1.39
N GLN A 42 8.24 13.28 -2.08
CA GLN A 42 9.00 14.53 -2.24
C GLN A 42 8.49 15.43 -3.37
N HIS A 43 7.77 14.89 -4.35
CA HIS A 43 7.38 15.65 -5.54
C HIS A 43 5.91 16.02 -5.55
N PHE A 44 5.07 15.41 -4.72
CA PHE A 44 3.68 15.83 -4.54
C PHE A 44 3.58 16.79 -3.35
N CYS A 45 3.47 18.08 -3.64
CA CYS A 45 3.53 19.15 -2.66
C CYS A 45 2.42 20.18 -2.92
N ASN A 46 1.96 20.83 -1.86
CA ASN A 46 1.07 21.98 -1.96
C ASN A 46 1.80 23.13 -2.67
N SER A 47 1.23 23.67 -3.75
CA SER A 47 1.86 24.71 -4.56
C SER A 47 2.06 26.05 -3.82
N GLN A 48 1.30 26.31 -2.76
CA GLN A 48 1.35 27.56 -1.99
C GLN A 48 2.33 27.46 -0.81
N THR A 49 2.33 26.35 -0.07
CA THR A 49 3.17 26.19 1.12
C THR A 49 4.48 25.47 0.84
N GLY A 50 4.56 24.70 -0.25
CA GLY A 50 5.71 23.83 -0.56
C GLY A 50 5.78 22.57 0.29
N GLU A 51 4.85 22.37 1.21
CA GLU A 51 4.79 21.18 2.06
C GLU A 51 4.31 19.96 1.29
N ASN A 52 4.78 18.76 1.67
CA ASN A 52 4.33 17.51 1.06
C ASN A 52 2.82 17.33 1.25
N THR A 53 2.11 16.99 0.18
CA THR A 53 0.66 16.81 0.23
C THR A 53 0.26 15.53 0.97
N CYS A 54 1.14 14.52 0.97
CA CYS A 54 0.96 13.28 1.71
C CYS A 54 1.86 13.29 2.95
N VAL A 55 1.32 12.95 4.12
CA VAL A 55 2.13 12.73 5.33
C VAL A 55 2.94 11.43 5.24
N LEU A 56 2.46 10.48 4.42
CA LEU A 56 3.00 9.14 4.28
C LEU A 56 2.58 8.53 2.94
N VAL A 57 3.51 7.86 2.27
CA VAL A 57 3.33 7.08 1.05
C VAL A 57 3.84 5.67 1.30
N ARG A 58 3.02 4.65 1.02
CA ARG A 58 3.38 3.23 1.20
C ARG A 58 3.11 2.44 -0.07
N LEU A 59 3.98 1.47 -0.34
CA LEU A 59 3.84 0.53 -1.45
C LEU A 59 3.80 -0.88 -0.89
N PHE A 60 2.73 -1.60 -1.23
CA PHE A 60 2.50 -2.97 -0.83
C PHE A 60 2.48 -3.90 -2.05
N LYS A 61 2.77 -5.17 -1.83
CA LYS A 61 2.54 -6.26 -2.78
C LYS A 61 1.78 -7.40 -2.11
N THR A 62 1.17 -8.26 -2.91
CA THR A 62 0.74 -9.57 -2.43
C THR A 62 1.90 -10.55 -2.56
N HIS A 63 2.20 -11.32 -1.50
CA HIS A 63 3.32 -12.27 -1.50
C HIS A 63 2.98 -13.54 -0.70
N PRO A 64 3.47 -14.73 -1.09
CA PRO A 64 3.29 -15.95 -0.30
C PRO A 64 4.00 -15.83 1.05
N TYR A 65 3.34 -16.31 2.10
CA TYR A 65 3.83 -16.25 3.46
C TYR A 65 5.18 -16.97 3.65
N GLY A 66 5.34 -18.16 3.06
CA GLY A 66 6.57 -18.96 3.16
C GLY A 66 7.78 -18.33 2.49
N GLU A 67 7.58 -17.34 1.62
CA GLU A 67 8.64 -16.58 0.95
C GLU A 67 8.96 -15.25 1.65
N LEU A 68 8.22 -14.91 2.70
CA LEU A 68 8.52 -13.73 3.52
C LEU A 68 9.76 -13.96 4.37
N GLU A 69 10.49 -12.87 4.61
CA GLU A 69 11.52 -12.84 5.65
C GLU A 69 10.93 -13.04 7.05
N ASP A 70 11.75 -13.55 7.98
CA ASP A 70 11.34 -13.92 9.33
C ASP A 70 10.57 -12.83 10.08
N SER A 71 11.03 -11.56 9.96
CA SER A 71 10.37 -10.41 10.59
C SER A 71 8.95 -10.20 10.09
N SER A 72 8.73 -10.36 8.78
CA SER A 72 7.43 -10.24 8.13
C SER A 72 6.54 -11.44 8.44
N GLN A 73 7.11 -12.66 8.47
CA GLN A 73 6.36 -13.83 8.94
C GLN A 73 5.88 -13.65 10.38
N GLN A 74 6.74 -13.12 11.27
CA GLN A 74 6.37 -12.88 12.66
C GLN A 74 5.23 -11.85 12.77
N SER A 75 5.25 -10.79 11.97
CA SER A 75 4.13 -9.83 11.86
C SER A 75 2.81 -10.53 11.50
N ALA A 76 2.81 -11.38 10.48
CA ALA A 76 1.61 -12.10 10.06
C ALA A 76 1.11 -13.10 11.12
N ARG A 77 2.01 -13.84 11.79
CA ARG A 77 1.65 -14.77 12.88
C ARG A 77 0.96 -14.06 14.06
N ARG A 78 1.41 -12.85 14.42
CA ARG A 78 0.79 -12.05 15.49
C ARG A 78 -0.67 -11.73 15.17
N LEU A 79 -0.96 -11.33 13.93
CA LEU A 79 -2.32 -11.04 13.47
C LEU A 79 -3.21 -12.29 13.40
N MET A 80 -2.63 -13.48 13.28
CA MET A 80 -3.35 -14.75 13.29
C MET A 80 -3.49 -15.37 14.69
N ASN A 81 -3.23 -14.60 15.76
CA ASN A 81 -3.25 -15.09 17.15
C ASN A 81 -2.36 -16.33 17.38
N GLY A 82 -1.23 -16.41 16.68
CA GLY A 82 -0.27 -17.52 16.82
C GLY A 82 -0.61 -18.80 16.06
N ASN A 83 -1.71 -18.83 15.29
CA ASN A 83 -2.00 -19.96 14.40
C ASN A 83 -0.89 -20.14 13.35
N SER A 84 -0.62 -21.40 12.97
CA SER A 84 0.40 -21.74 11.97
C SER A 84 -0.10 -21.42 10.56
N PRO A 85 0.52 -20.45 9.86
CA PRO A 85 0.06 -20.08 8.53
C PRO A 85 0.57 -21.07 7.47
N ALA A 86 -0.26 -21.34 6.45
CA ALA A 86 0.16 -22.13 5.29
C ALA A 86 1.23 -21.36 4.48
N ALA A 87 2.17 -22.08 3.87
CA ALA A 87 3.30 -21.45 3.15
C ALA A 87 2.84 -20.64 1.92
N ASP A 88 1.79 -21.07 1.24
CA ASP A 88 1.22 -20.46 0.04
C ASP A 88 0.21 -19.33 0.33
N MET A 89 -0.20 -19.20 1.60
CA MET A 89 -1.10 -18.16 2.10
C MET A 89 -0.63 -16.78 1.64
N LYS A 90 -1.54 -15.99 1.09
CA LYS A 90 -1.21 -14.65 0.62
C LYS A 90 -1.15 -13.66 1.78
N CYS A 91 -0.09 -12.86 1.79
CA CYS A 91 0.05 -11.72 2.67
C CYS A 91 0.11 -10.44 1.84
N TRP A 92 -0.53 -9.39 2.34
CA TRP A 92 -0.28 -8.04 1.87
C TRP A 92 0.95 -7.49 2.60
N THR A 93 2.04 -7.31 1.86
CA THR A 93 3.38 -7.08 2.41
C THR A 93 3.88 -5.70 2.03
N LEU A 94 4.28 -4.92 3.03
CA LEU A 94 4.89 -3.61 2.86
C LEU A 94 6.28 -3.78 2.23
N LEU A 95 6.48 -3.18 1.05
CA LEU A 95 7.79 -3.15 0.39
C LEU A 95 8.56 -1.88 0.71
N ALA A 96 7.85 -0.74 0.75
CA ALA A 96 8.51 0.55 0.85
C ALA A 96 7.57 1.59 1.47
N ALA A 97 8.17 2.55 2.16
CA ALA A 97 7.45 3.65 2.76
C ALA A 97 8.30 4.94 2.76
N ALA A 98 7.64 6.09 2.61
CA ALA A 98 8.24 7.41 2.75
C ALA A 98 7.26 8.34 3.46
N GLY A 99 7.68 9.03 4.52
CA GLY A 99 6.80 9.87 5.33
C GLY A 99 7.55 10.88 6.18
N ALA A 100 6.77 11.69 6.91
CA ALA A 100 7.25 12.78 7.74
C ALA A 100 8.17 12.29 8.88
N GLU A 101 7.80 11.17 9.50
CA GLU A 101 8.55 10.62 10.61
C GLU A 101 9.67 9.66 10.16
N PRO A 102 10.89 9.76 10.71
CA PRO A 102 12.01 8.89 10.37
C PRO A 102 11.69 7.39 10.47
N GLN A 103 10.96 6.98 11.50
CA GLN A 103 10.58 5.58 11.74
C GLN A 103 9.66 4.98 10.66
N TRP A 104 8.93 5.81 9.91
CA TRP A 104 8.05 5.35 8.83
C TRP A 104 8.78 5.06 7.53
N ASN A 105 10.03 5.53 7.36
CA ASN A 105 10.73 5.55 6.07
C ASN A 105 11.37 4.21 5.65
N SER A 106 11.16 3.15 6.43
CA SER A 106 11.63 1.80 6.14
C SER A 106 10.67 0.78 6.74
N ARG A 107 10.44 -0.32 6.03
CA ARG A 107 9.66 -1.45 6.57
C ARG A 107 10.34 -2.10 7.78
N HIS A 108 11.65 -1.96 7.90
CA HIS A 108 12.41 -2.52 9.03
C HIS A 108 12.27 -1.69 10.30
N THR A 109 11.83 -0.44 10.18
CA THR A 109 11.60 0.48 11.31
C THR A 109 10.11 0.78 11.52
N ALA A 110 9.26 0.45 10.55
CA ALA A 110 7.82 0.57 10.67
C ALA A 110 7.34 -0.25 11.88
N ALA A 111 6.58 0.42 12.75
CA ALA A 111 6.23 -0.12 14.06
C ALA A 111 5.38 -1.39 13.98
N GLU A 112 4.49 -1.51 12.97
CA GLU A 112 3.48 -2.56 12.92
C GLU A 112 3.13 -3.00 11.48
N ASN A 113 2.60 -4.23 11.37
CA ASN A 113 1.88 -4.74 10.20
C ASN A 113 2.61 -4.69 8.85
N THR A 114 3.89 -5.08 8.85
CA THR A 114 4.70 -5.20 7.62
C THR A 114 4.24 -6.34 6.71
N ALA A 115 3.55 -7.33 7.26
CA ALA A 115 2.81 -8.32 6.50
C ALA A 115 1.46 -8.61 7.16
N ILE A 116 0.39 -8.47 6.37
CA ILE A 116 -0.99 -8.65 6.80
C ILE A 116 -1.54 -9.92 6.12
N PRO A 117 -1.98 -10.94 6.88
CA PRO A 117 -2.49 -12.17 6.31
C PRO A 117 -3.85 -11.94 5.63
N LEU A 118 -3.98 -12.41 4.40
CA LEU A 118 -5.22 -12.42 3.62
C LEU A 118 -5.84 -13.82 3.72
N VAL A 119 -6.31 -14.19 4.91
CA VAL A 119 -6.77 -15.57 5.22
C VAL A 119 -8.27 -15.74 5.33
N SER A 120 -8.98 -14.67 5.70
CA SER A 120 -10.42 -14.73 5.87
C SER A 120 -11.04 -13.37 5.66
N THR A 121 -12.30 -13.39 5.28
CA THR A 121 -13.13 -12.19 5.12
C THR A 121 -13.19 -11.37 6.39
N GLU A 122 -13.27 -12.03 7.54
CA GLU A 122 -13.41 -11.42 8.86
C GLU A 122 -12.13 -10.68 9.25
N LEU A 123 -10.95 -11.31 9.07
CA LEU A 123 -9.69 -10.68 9.42
C LEU A 123 -9.43 -9.44 8.53
N VAL A 124 -9.69 -9.55 7.23
CA VAL A 124 -9.52 -8.43 6.30
C VAL A 124 -10.53 -7.32 6.57
N ALA A 125 -11.79 -7.66 6.91
CA ALA A 125 -12.81 -6.68 7.26
C ALA A 125 -12.49 -5.92 8.55
N GLN A 126 -11.76 -6.55 9.49
CA GLN A 126 -11.32 -5.92 10.74
C GLN A 126 -10.18 -4.90 10.55
N ILE A 127 -9.57 -4.83 9.37
CA ILE A 127 -8.50 -3.87 9.07
C ILE A 127 -9.09 -2.76 8.18
N PRO A 128 -9.48 -1.60 8.75
CA PRO A 128 -10.28 -0.61 8.04
C PRO A 128 -9.62 -0.07 6.77
N ALA A 129 -8.29 0.11 6.79
CA ALA A 129 -7.54 0.56 5.62
C ALA A 129 -7.67 -0.39 4.43
N ILE A 130 -7.63 -1.71 4.68
CA ILE A 130 -7.69 -2.73 3.64
C ILE A 130 -9.11 -2.84 3.10
N SER A 131 -10.09 -2.95 3.99
CA SER A 131 -11.49 -3.07 3.59
C SER A 131 -11.99 -1.83 2.85
N GLY A 132 -11.53 -0.64 3.25
CA GLY A 132 -11.77 0.61 2.52
C GLY A 132 -11.16 0.59 1.11
N MET A 133 -9.90 0.18 0.98
CA MET A 133 -9.21 0.11 -0.30
C MET A 133 -9.86 -0.88 -1.27
N ILE A 134 -10.17 -2.11 -0.80
CA ILE A 134 -10.82 -3.16 -1.60
C ILE A 134 -12.17 -2.65 -2.15
N ARG A 135 -12.98 -2.00 -1.30
CA ARG A 135 -14.28 -1.45 -1.71
C ARG A 135 -14.16 -0.34 -2.74
N GLN A 136 -13.21 0.58 -2.59
CA GLN A 136 -13.02 1.68 -3.55
C GLN A 136 -12.47 1.19 -4.90
N PHE A 137 -11.80 0.04 -4.92
CA PHE A 137 -11.42 -0.64 -6.18
C PHE A 137 -12.59 -1.36 -6.86
N GLY A 138 -13.81 -1.26 -6.31
CA GLY A 138 -14.98 -1.98 -6.82
C GLY A 138 -14.90 -3.49 -6.61
N LEU A 139 -13.99 -3.95 -5.73
CA LEU A 139 -13.80 -5.35 -5.40
C LEU A 139 -14.52 -5.70 -4.11
N ASP A 140 -14.83 -6.98 -3.93
CA ASP A 140 -15.20 -7.53 -2.63
C ASP A 140 -14.03 -8.36 -2.04
N ILE A 141 -14.07 -8.57 -0.73
CA ILE A 141 -13.02 -9.29 -0.02
C ILE A 141 -12.91 -10.75 -0.51
N PRO A 142 -14.00 -11.53 -0.70
CA PRO A 142 -13.93 -12.89 -1.24
C PRO A 142 -13.18 -12.99 -2.58
N THR A 143 -13.40 -12.02 -3.47
CA THR A 143 -12.71 -11.92 -4.76
C THR A 143 -11.21 -11.73 -4.53
N VAL A 144 -10.79 -10.75 -3.71
CA VAL A 144 -9.37 -10.51 -3.40
C VAL A 144 -8.69 -11.72 -2.74
N LEU A 145 -9.43 -12.49 -1.94
CA LEU A 145 -8.95 -13.73 -1.31
C LEU A 145 -8.87 -14.91 -2.28
N GLY A 146 -9.35 -14.78 -3.52
CA GLY A 146 -9.39 -15.88 -4.49
C GLY A 146 -10.38 -16.98 -4.12
N ILE A 147 -11.35 -16.69 -3.25
CA ILE A 147 -12.42 -17.61 -2.86
C ILE A 147 -13.43 -17.77 -4.02
N GLU A 148 -13.57 -16.75 -4.86
CA GLU A 148 -14.45 -16.74 -6.04
C GLU A 148 -13.72 -16.22 -7.30
N PRO A 149 -12.74 -16.97 -7.85
CA PRO A 149 -11.88 -16.50 -8.94
C PRO A 149 -12.65 -16.15 -10.23
N GLU A 150 -13.82 -16.76 -10.44
CA GLU A 150 -14.75 -16.51 -11.55
C GLU A 150 -15.22 -15.05 -11.61
N ARG A 151 -15.32 -14.36 -10.44
CA ARG A 151 -15.74 -12.95 -10.37
C ARG A 151 -14.73 -11.99 -10.97
N PHE A 152 -13.44 -12.32 -10.98
CA PHE A 152 -12.42 -11.46 -11.61
C PHE A 152 -12.60 -11.31 -13.12
N VAL A 153 -13.14 -12.35 -13.78
CA VAL A 153 -13.34 -12.37 -15.24
C VAL A 153 -14.52 -11.47 -15.65
N GLN A 154 -15.41 -11.14 -14.72
CA GLN A 154 -16.63 -10.36 -14.96
C GLN A 154 -16.51 -8.88 -14.59
N LEU A 155 -15.36 -8.43 -14.07
CA LEU A 155 -15.14 -7.03 -13.75
C LEU A 155 -15.01 -6.21 -15.05
N GLU A 156 -16.02 -5.39 -15.35
CA GLU A 156 -15.90 -4.33 -16.35
C GLU A 156 -14.73 -3.38 -15.97
N PRO A 157 -14.10 -2.67 -16.92
CA PRO A 157 -12.99 -1.74 -16.65
C PRO A 157 -13.41 -0.46 -15.88
N ALA A 158 -14.50 -0.51 -15.12
CA ALA A 158 -14.96 0.51 -14.20
C ALA A 158 -14.10 0.56 -12.93
N VAL A 159 -12.78 0.74 -13.07
CA VAL A 159 -11.88 0.80 -11.92
C VAL A 159 -10.88 1.92 -12.11
N LEU A 160 -11.22 3.10 -11.60
CA LEU A 160 -10.17 3.97 -11.08
C LEU A 160 -9.61 3.24 -9.87
N ASN A 161 -8.44 2.59 -10.03
CA ASN A 161 -7.71 1.84 -9.00
C ASN A 161 -7.13 2.76 -7.90
N ILE A 162 -7.91 3.74 -7.45
CA ILE A 162 -7.48 4.83 -6.59
C ILE A 162 -8.38 4.82 -5.36
N PHE A 163 -7.77 4.62 -4.20
CA PHE A 163 -8.40 4.81 -2.91
C PHE A 163 -8.11 6.23 -2.43
N HIS A 164 -9.14 7.03 -2.17
CA HIS A 164 -9.02 8.40 -1.68
C HIS A 164 -9.88 8.60 -0.42
N VAL A 165 -9.27 9.21 0.59
CA VAL A 165 -9.92 9.65 1.81
C VAL A 165 -9.74 11.17 1.89
N PRO A 166 -10.78 11.97 1.62
CA PRO A 166 -10.65 13.43 1.51
C PRO A 166 -10.25 14.10 2.83
N GLU A 167 -10.68 13.53 3.96
CA GLU A 167 -10.30 14.00 5.31
C GLU A 167 -9.64 12.85 6.08
N ALA A 168 -8.32 12.91 6.20
CA ALA A 168 -7.53 11.85 6.84
C ALA A 168 -7.55 11.92 8.38
N LYS A 169 -7.68 13.13 8.95
CA LYS A 169 -7.68 13.35 10.40
C LYS A 169 -8.90 12.69 11.04
N ASP A 170 -8.68 11.93 12.11
CA ASP A 170 -9.70 11.20 12.87
C ASP A 170 -10.48 10.15 12.04
N ASN A 171 -9.99 9.81 10.84
CA ASN A 171 -10.65 8.86 9.96
C ASN A 171 -10.28 7.43 10.33
N ALA A 172 -11.29 6.62 10.69
CA ALA A 172 -11.11 5.22 11.08
C ALA A 172 -10.44 4.35 10.01
N LEU A 173 -10.44 4.76 8.74
CA LEU A 173 -9.77 4.05 7.65
C LEU A 173 -8.24 4.20 7.67
N ILE A 174 -7.70 5.12 8.46
CA ILE A 174 -6.27 5.41 8.55
C ILE A 174 -5.79 5.00 9.96
N PRO A 175 -5.08 3.87 10.12
CA PRO A 175 -4.79 3.27 11.43
C PRO A 175 -3.76 4.02 12.28
N GLU A 176 -2.84 4.76 11.66
CA GLU A 176 -1.73 5.46 12.36
C GLU A 176 -2.07 6.95 12.59
N GLN A 177 -3.10 7.24 13.39
CA GLN A 177 -3.51 8.64 13.68
C GLN A 177 -2.66 9.33 14.75
N ASN A 178 -2.03 8.57 15.65
CA ASN A 178 -1.45 9.08 16.90
C ASN A 178 0.05 8.75 17.05
N SER A 179 0.75 8.47 15.96
CA SER A 179 2.16 8.07 15.95
C SER A 179 3.10 9.22 15.66
#